data_AF-A0A6I0LIY0-F1
#
_entry.id   AF-A0A6I0LIY0-F1
#
_cell.length_a   1.000
_cell.length_b   1.000
_cell.length_c   1.000
_cell.angle_alpha   90.00
_cell.angle_beta   90.00
_cell.angle_gamma   90.00
#
_symmetry.space_group_name_H-M   'P 1'
#
loop_
_entity.id
_entity.type
_entity.pdbx_description
1 polymer ?
#
loop_
_entity_poly.entity_id
_entity_poly.type
_entity_poly.pdbx_seq_one_letter_code
_entity_poly.pdbx_strand_id
1 'polypeptide(L)'
;MNENEKIAKVIWHDALQKSFLPFGWGLDFNDIKVTDKGTEFYLFKTECWIEVRYLAELNLYQITVKPENEETEITYDCVPLDKIVAVINDTVSYGLASYDFICSKYGVIYKVAV
;
A
#
# COMPACT_ATOMS: atom_id res chain seq x y z
N MET A 1 23.06 -2.61 -5.55
CA MET A 1 21.65 -2.37 -5.21
C MET A 1 21.37 -0.89 -5.38
N ASN A 2 20.56 -0.53 -6.36
CA ASN A 2 20.18 0.86 -6.62
C ASN A 2 19.25 1.38 -5.50
N GLU A 3 18.96 2.68 -5.50
CA GLU A 3 18.18 3.31 -4.42
C GLU A 3 16.74 2.78 -4.35
N ASN A 4 16.13 2.52 -5.50
CA ASN A 4 14.78 1.95 -5.60
C ASN A 4 14.71 0.54 -4.99
N GLU A 5 15.68 -0.31 -5.29
CA GLU A 5 15.79 -1.66 -4.71
C GLU A 5 15.99 -1.61 -3.18
N LYS A 6 16.73 -0.61 -2.66
CA LYS A 6 16.88 -0.41 -1.21
C LYS A 6 15.56 -0.06 -0.56
N ILE A 7 14.81 0.87 -1.13
CA ILE A 7 13.52 1.31 -0.60
C ILE A 7 12.51 0.16 -0.66
N ALA A 8 12.40 -0.52 -1.80
CA ALA A 8 11.55 -1.69 -1.96
C ALA A 8 11.89 -2.76 -0.91
N LYS A 9 13.17 -3.05 -0.70
CA LYS A 9 13.61 -4.02 0.31
C LYS A 9 13.18 -3.62 1.72
N VAL A 10 13.25 -2.34 2.09
CA VAL A 10 12.76 -1.85 3.39
C VAL A 10 11.26 -2.08 3.52
N ILE A 11 10.46 -1.71 2.52
CA ILE A 11 9.00 -1.93 2.53
C ILE A 11 8.68 -3.43 2.72
N TRP A 12 9.34 -4.29 1.95
CA TRP A 12 9.15 -5.73 2.02
C TRP A 12 9.57 -6.33 3.35
N HIS A 13 10.83 -6.12 3.74
CA HIS A 13 11.41 -6.75 4.92
C HIS A 13 10.86 -6.18 6.22
N ASP A 14 10.69 -4.85 6.29
CA ASP A 14 10.40 -4.17 7.54
C ASP A 14 8.91 -3.92 7.77
N ALA A 15 8.06 -3.99 6.74
CA ALA A 15 6.61 -3.89 6.88
C ALA A 15 5.88 -5.17 6.44
N LEU A 16 5.95 -5.54 5.16
CA LEU A 16 5.08 -6.60 4.59
C LEU A 16 5.40 -8.00 5.16
N GLN A 17 6.68 -8.39 5.23
CA GLN A 17 7.09 -9.71 5.72
C GLN A 17 6.98 -9.88 7.24
N LYS A 18 6.70 -8.81 8.00
CA LYS A 18 6.45 -8.89 9.45
C LYS A 18 5.01 -9.26 9.80
N SER A 19 4.16 -9.52 8.81
CA SER A 19 2.76 -9.90 8.98
C SER A 19 2.38 -11.09 8.12
N PHE A 20 1.40 -11.87 8.57
CA PHE A 20 0.76 -12.92 7.78
C PHE A 20 -0.34 -12.40 6.84
N LEU A 21 -0.77 -11.13 7.02
CA LEU A 21 -1.87 -10.55 6.26
C LEU A 21 -1.65 -10.50 4.73
N PRO A 22 -0.43 -10.24 4.21
CA PRO A 22 -0.20 -10.29 2.76
C PRO A 22 -0.58 -11.63 2.11
N PHE A 23 -0.30 -12.75 2.78
CA PHE A 23 -0.77 -14.06 2.34
C PHE A 23 -2.30 -14.18 2.42
N GLY A 24 -2.89 -13.59 3.46
CA GLY A 24 -4.33 -13.49 3.64
C GLY A 24 -5.04 -12.76 2.51
N TRP A 25 -4.43 -11.76 1.88
CA TRP A 25 -4.96 -11.01 0.74
C TRP A 25 -4.77 -11.72 -0.61
N GLY A 26 -4.02 -12.82 -0.64
CA GLY A 26 -3.67 -13.51 -1.89
C GLY A 26 -2.61 -12.75 -2.70
N LEU A 27 -1.58 -12.25 -2.03
CA LEU A 27 -0.40 -11.67 -2.69
C LEU A 27 0.23 -12.66 -3.69
N ASP A 28 0.43 -12.24 -4.94
CA ASP A 28 1.32 -12.93 -5.87
C ASP A 28 2.75 -12.45 -5.71
N PHE A 29 3.67 -13.36 -5.37
CA PHE A 29 5.09 -13.03 -5.30
C PHE A 29 5.72 -12.82 -6.68
N ASN A 30 5.12 -13.35 -7.75
CA ASN A 30 5.63 -13.20 -9.11
C ASN A 30 5.33 -11.82 -9.70
N ASP A 31 4.30 -11.13 -9.20
CA ASP A 31 3.92 -9.78 -9.65
C ASP A 31 4.57 -8.65 -8.84
N ILE A 32 5.43 -9.00 -7.88
CA ILE A 32 6.19 -8.00 -7.12
C ILE A 32 7.17 -7.29 -8.05
N LYS A 33 6.96 -5.98 -8.19
CA LYS A 33 7.80 -5.10 -8.98
C LYS A 33 8.47 -4.07 -8.09
N VAL A 34 9.73 -3.78 -8.38
CA VAL A 34 10.42 -2.60 -7.86
C VAL A 34 10.03 -1.41 -8.73
N THR A 35 9.51 -0.35 -8.11
CA THR A 35 9.10 0.89 -8.80
C THR A 35 9.99 2.05 -8.38
N ASP A 36 9.77 3.24 -8.95
CA ASP A 36 10.47 4.45 -8.51
C ASP A 36 10.16 4.72 -7.03
N LYS A 37 11.19 4.62 -6.18
CA LYS A 37 11.11 4.79 -4.73
C LYS A 37 10.09 3.86 -4.06
N GLY A 38 9.86 2.65 -4.56
CA GLY A 38 8.76 1.85 -4.04
C GLY A 38 8.66 0.44 -4.54
N THR A 39 7.50 -0.15 -4.33
CA THR A 39 7.13 -1.46 -4.86
C THR A 39 5.66 -1.49 -5.25
N GLU A 40 5.33 -2.31 -6.25
CA GLU A 40 3.97 -2.58 -6.69
C GLU A 40 3.73 -4.08 -6.68
N PHE A 41 2.52 -4.53 -6.32
CA PHE A 41 2.13 -5.93 -6.32
C PHE A 41 0.61 -6.10 -6.41
N TYR A 42 0.16 -7.28 -6.84
CA TYR A 42 -1.25 -7.59 -7.03
C TYR A 42 -1.82 -8.45 -5.89
N LEU A 43 -3.09 -8.21 -5.55
CA LEU A 43 -3.85 -8.96 -4.55
C LEU A 43 -5.00 -9.72 -5.21
N PHE A 44 -4.89 -11.04 -5.33
CA PHE A 44 -5.89 -11.85 -6.04
C PHE A 44 -7.28 -11.88 -5.40
N LYS A 45 -7.37 -11.85 -4.07
CA LYS A 45 -8.69 -11.99 -3.41
C LYS A 45 -9.56 -10.75 -3.55
N THR A 46 -8.94 -9.60 -3.73
CA THR A 46 -9.61 -8.30 -3.82
C THR A 46 -9.45 -7.66 -5.18
N GLU A 47 -8.83 -8.36 -6.13
CA GLU A 47 -8.65 -7.94 -7.53
C GLU A 47 -8.15 -6.50 -7.66
N CYS A 48 -7.04 -6.19 -6.99
CA CYS A 48 -6.48 -4.84 -6.97
C CYS A 48 -4.96 -4.82 -6.98
N TRP A 49 -4.41 -3.77 -7.59
CA TRP A 49 -3.00 -3.42 -7.52
C TRP A 49 -2.74 -2.53 -6.30
N ILE A 50 -1.65 -2.81 -5.60
CA ILE A 50 -1.14 -2.01 -4.50
C ILE A 50 0.20 -1.44 -4.91
N GLU A 51 0.31 -0.12 -4.85
CA GLU A 51 1.58 0.59 -5.00
C GLU A 51 1.95 1.22 -3.65
N VAL A 52 3.16 0.96 -3.18
CA VAL A 52 3.72 1.59 -1.98
C VAL A 52 4.95 2.40 -2.39
N ARG A 53 4.87 3.72 -2.24
CA ARG A 53 5.90 4.67 -2.66
C ARG A 53 6.45 5.46 -1.48
N TYR A 54 7.76 5.63 -1.40
CA TYR A 54 8.43 6.42 -0.39
C TYR A 54 8.46 7.91 -0.77
N LEU A 55 7.96 8.75 0.14
CA LEU A 55 7.93 10.21 0.04
C LEU A 55 9.12 10.79 0.82
N ALA A 56 10.24 11.01 0.13
CA ALA A 56 11.50 11.42 0.75
C ALA A 56 11.43 12.73 1.55
N GLU A 57 10.60 13.69 1.11
CA GLU A 57 10.44 14.99 1.78
C GLU A 57 9.77 14.88 3.15
N LEU A 58 8.90 13.87 3.33
CA LEU A 58 8.14 13.65 4.54
C LEU A 58 8.70 12.51 5.40
N ASN A 59 9.62 11.71 4.85
CA ASN A 59 10.08 10.45 5.43
C ASN A 59 8.91 9.51 5.78
N LEU A 60 7.92 9.45 4.89
CA LEU A 60 6.69 8.66 5.01
C LEU A 60 6.39 7.94 3.70
N TYR A 61 5.34 7.13 3.68
CA TYR A 61 4.92 6.35 2.53
C TYR A 61 3.57 6.82 2.00
N GLN A 62 3.40 6.68 0.70
CA GLN A 62 2.15 6.76 -0.02
C GLN A 62 1.71 5.34 -0.36
N ILE A 63 0.43 5.04 -0.20
CA ILE A 63 -0.16 3.76 -0.59
C ILE A 63 -1.28 4.05 -1.57
N THR A 64 -1.16 3.52 -2.78
CA THR A 64 -2.21 3.59 -3.79
C THR A 64 -2.83 2.21 -3.99
N VAL A 65 -4.15 2.14 -3.91
CA VAL A 65 -4.95 0.94 -4.19
C VAL A 65 -5.73 1.18 -5.47
N LYS A 66 -5.50 0.33 -6.48
CA LYS A 66 -6.10 0.43 -7.81
C LYS A 66 -6.92 -0.84 -8.07
N PRO A 67 -8.24 -0.84 -7.82
CA PRO A 67 -9.10 -1.98 -8.15
C PRO A 67 -9.15 -2.19 -9.67
N GLU A 68 -9.20 -3.44 -10.15
CA GLU A 68 -9.29 -3.69 -11.60
C GLU A 68 -10.65 -3.34 -12.20
N ASN A 69 -11.71 -3.50 -11.41
CA ASN A 69 -13.10 -3.34 -11.85
C ASN A 69 -13.69 -1.95 -11.55
N GLU A 70 -12.93 -1.07 -10.90
CA GLU A 70 -13.38 0.28 -10.54
C GLU A 70 -12.48 1.33 -11.19
N GLU A 71 -13.08 2.43 -11.67
CA GLU A 71 -12.32 3.54 -12.25
C GLU A 71 -11.63 4.41 -11.17
N THR A 72 -11.94 4.19 -9.89
CA THR A 72 -11.50 5.07 -8.81
C THR A 72 -10.32 4.48 -8.05
N GLU A 73 -9.16 5.12 -8.21
CA GLU A 73 -7.98 4.79 -7.40
C GLU A 73 -8.00 5.53 -6.07
N ILE A 74 -7.41 4.88 -5.07
CA ILE A 74 -7.43 5.33 -3.69
C ILE A 74 -6.01 5.56 -3.26
N THR A 75 -5.66 6.78 -2.87
CA THR A 75 -4.32 7.09 -2.39
C THR A 75 -4.37 7.52 -0.93
N TYR A 76 -3.52 6.93 -0.10
CA TYR A 76 -3.23 7.37 1.26
C TYR A 76 -1.83 7.95 1.32
N ASP A 77 -1.73 9.19 1.77
CA ASP A 77 -0.49 9.89 2.03
C ASP A 77 -0.13 9.87 3.52
N CYS A 78 1.14 10.15 3.81
CA CYS A 78 1.68 10.26 5.16
C CYS A 78 1.59 8.97 5.97
N VAL A 79 1.68 7.80 5.32
CA VAL A 79 1.60 6.49 5.99
C VAL A 79 2.96 6.14 6.62
N PRO A 80 3.05 5.92 7.95
CA PRO A 80 4.26 5.41 8.57
C PRO A 80 4.55 3.96 8.16
N LEU A 81 5.83 3.56 8.15
CA LEU A 81 6.26 2.22 7.74
C LEU A 81 5.53 1.10 8.50
N ASP A 82 5.35 1.24 9.81
CA ASP A 82 4.69 0.25 10.67
C ASP A 82 3.16 0.18 10.45
N LYS A 83 2.57 1.14 9.72
CA LYS A 83 1.14 1.19 9.41
C LYS A 83 0.77 0.70 8.02
N ILE A 84 1.74 0.45 7.14
CA ILE A 84 1.50 0.06 5.75
C ILE A 84 0.54 -1.13 5.66
N VAL A 85 0.84 -2.21 6.39
CA VAL A 85 0.02 -3.43 6.39
C VAL A 85 -1.39 -3.17 6.91
N ALA A 86 -1.53 -2.33 7.95
CA ALA A 86 -2.81 -2.05 8.58
C ALA A 86 -3.72 -1.20 7.68
N VAL A 87 -3.14 -0.20 7.00
CA VAL A 87 -3.87 0.64 6.03
C VAL A 87 -4.33 -0.20 4.85
N ILE A 88 -3.46 -1.05 4.27
CA ILE A 88 -3.86 -1.96 3.20
C ILE A 88 -4.98 -2.88 3.69
N ASN A 89 -4.81 -3.53 4.85
CA ASN A 89 -5.79 -4.47 5.38
C ASN A 89 -7.18 -3.85 5.55
N ASP A 90 -7.25 -2.69 6.20
CA ASP A 90 -8.52 -2.03 6.46
C ASP A 90 -9.15 -1.55 5.15
N THR A 91 -8.35 -1.06 4.20
CA THR A 91 -8.84 -0.63 2.88
C THR A 91 -9.45 -1.80 2.11
N VAL A 92 -8.73 -2.93 2.02
CA VAL A 92 -9.23 -4.10 1.29
C VAL A 92 -10.41 -4.80 1.99
N SER A 93 -10.56 -4.61 3.31
CA SER A 93 -11.66 -5.22 4.08
C SER A 93 -12.93 -4.38 4.08
N TYR A 94 -12.82 -3.05 4.10
CA TYR A 94 -13.95 -2.14 4.27
C TYR A 94 -14.28 -1.30 3.03
N GLY A 95 -13.37 -1.24 2.05
CA GLY A 95 -13.56 -0.51 0.79
C GLY A 95 -13.72 1.01 0.96
N LEU A 96 -14.27 1.66 -0.07
CA LEU A 96 -14.32 3.12 -0.18
C LEU A 96 -15.16 3.84 0.87
N ALA A 97 -16.10 3.16 1.52
CA ALA A 97 -16.98 3.79 2.51
C ALA A 97 -16.28 4.12 3.84
N SER A 98 -15.04 3.64 4.06
CA SER A 98 -14.38 3.68 5.37
C SER A 98 -13.15 4.60 5.44
N TYR A 99 -12.94 5.48 4.46
CA TYR A 99 -11.75 6.36 4.43
C TYR A 99 -11.59 7.24 5.64
N ASP A 100 -12.64 7.98 6.02
CA ASP A 100 -12.58 8.90 7.15
C ASP A 100 -12.22 8.17 8.44
N PHE A 101 -12.72 6.94 8.59
CA PHE A 101 -12.38 6.08 9.71
C PHE A 101 -10.91 5.66 9.67
N ILE A 102 -10.40 5.18 8.54
CA ILE A 102 -8.99 4.77 8.37
C ILE A 102 -8.05 5.97 8.60
N CYS A 103 -8.38 7.13 8.06
CA CYS A 103 -7.63 8.37 8.23
C CYS A 103 -7.59 8.81 9.70
N SER A 104 -8.74 8.82 10.36
CA SER A 104 -8.83 9.15 11.78
C SER A 104 -8.04 8.16 12.66
N LYS A 105 -8.10 6.86 12.34
CA LYS A 105 -7.45 5.80 13.10
C LYS A 105 -5.92 5.85 13.01
N TYR A 106 -5.37 6.19 11.85
CA TYR A 106 -3.93 6.13 11.59
C TYR A 106 -3.25 7.49 11.41
N GLY A 107 -4.00 8.59 11.43
CA GLY A 107 -3.47 9.94 11.19
C GLY A 107 -2.97 10.15 9.76
N VAL A 108 -3.54 9.42 8.80
CA VAL A 108 -3.19 9.48 7.37
C VAL A 108 -4.15 10.40 6.62
N ILE A 109 -3.75 10.84 5.42
CA ILE A 109 -4.57 11.69 4.56
C ILE A 109 -4.97 10.86 3.34
N TYR A 110 -6.22 10.91 2.91
CA TYR A 110 -6.64 10.24 1.67
C TYR A 110 -6.86 11.25 0.54
N LYS A 111 -6.67 10.77 -0.69
CA LYS A 111 -6.97 11.48 -1.93
C LYS A 111 -7.57 10.49 -2.92
N VAL A 112 -8.68 10.91 -3.54
CA VAL A 112 -9.26 10.21 -4.68
C VAL A 112 -8.56 10.71 -5.94
N ALA A 113 -7.95 9.80 -6.70
CA ALA A 113 -7.51 10.12 -8.05
C ALA A 113 -8.71 9.95 -9.00
N VAL A 114 -9.01 10.98 -9.78
CA VAL A 114 -10.06 11.04 -10.81
C VAL A 114 -9.40 11.03 -12.17
#